data_AF-A0A7R9XUH4-F1
#
_entry.id   AF-A0A7R9XUH4-F1
#
_cell.length_a   1.000
_cell.length_b   1.000
_cell.length_c   1.000
_cell.angle_alpha   90.00
_cell.angle_beta   90.00
_cell.angle_gamma   90.00
#
_symmetry.space_group_name_H-M   'P 1'
#
loop_
_entity.id
_entity.type
_entity.pdbx_description
1 polymer ?
#
loop_
_entity_poly.entity_id
_entity_poly.type
_entity_poly.pdbx_seq_one_letter_code
_entity_poly.pdbx_strand_id
1 'polypeptide(L)'
;RVYVGVDGGGTKTAAAALVSPGLLLYPSAPRGSSNPNAVGEAAAREALAGAVRDAIELARANAVYAGSIAPGDVHIAGVCLCLSGCDSPADVARTEGWIAEDLPELKEHGVNVT
;
A
#
# COMPACT_ATOMS: atom_id res chain seq x y z
N ARG A 1 14.62 0.37 -4.72
CA ARG A 1 13.68 0.83 -3.67
C ARG A 1 12.27 0.82 -4.25
N VAL A 2 11.27 0.46 -3.45
CA VAL A 2 9.87 0.44 -3.87
C VAL A 2 9.07 1.44 -3.03
N TYR A 3 8.25 2.25 -3.67
CA TYR A 3 7.30 3.14 -3.01
C TYR A 3 5.90 2.70 -3.40
N VAL A 4 4.98 2.62 -2.45
CA VAL A 4 3.58 2.27 -2.74
C VAL A 4 2.73 3.51 -2.57
N GLY A 5 1.95 3.85 -3.61
CA GLY A 5 0.89 4.85 -3.51
C GLY A 5 -0.46 4.15 -3.49
N VAL A 6 -1.36 4.60 -2.63
CA VAL A 6 -2.74 4.10 -2.51
C VAL A 6 -3.70 5.24 -2.78
N ASP A 7 -4.70 5.00 -3.61
CA ASP A 7 -5.87 5.85 -3.82
C ASP A 7 -7.11 5.08 -3.36
N GLY A 8 -7.68 5.49 -2.24
CA GLY A 8 -8.76 4.79 -1.56
C GLY A 8 -9.93 5.69 -1.22
N GLY A 9 -11.14 5.21 -1.44
CA GLY A 9 -12.33 5.97 -1.06
C GLY A 9 -13.60 5.15 -1.07
N GLY A 10 -14.72 5.82 -1.37
CA GLY A 10 -16.06 5.27 -1.16
C GLY A 10 -16.41 4.06 -2.04
N THR A 11 -15.81 3.91 -3.22
CA THR A 11 -16.18 2.84 -4.17
C THR A 11 -15.10 1.78 -4.34
N LYS A 12 -13.84 2.19 -4.43
CA LYS A 12 -12.71 1.32 -4.74
C LYS A 12 -11.46 1.79 -4.01
N THR A 13 -10.50 0.88 -3.90
CA THR A 13 -9.16 1.14 -3.41
C THR A 13 -8.16 0.58 -4.40
N ALA A 14 -7.31 1.42 -4.97
CA ALA A 14 -6.27 1.05 -5.90
C ALA A 14 -4.90 1.35 -5.27
N ALA A 15 -3.91 0.51 -5.56
CA ALA A 15 -2.53 0.79 -5.20
C ALA A 15 -1.62 0.63 -6.40
N ALA A 16 -0.48 1.31 -6.37
CA ALA A 16 0.57 1.13 -7.36
C ALA A 16 1.93 1.15 -6.68
N ALA A 17 2.80 0.24 -7.09
CA ALA A 17 4.18 0.21 -6.64
C ALA A 17 5.11 0.84 -7.69
N LEU A 18 5.86 1.84 -7.27
CA LEU A 18 6.91 2.50 -8.03
C LEU A 18 8.27 1.91 -7.67
N VAL A 19 8.98 1.35 -8.65
CA VAL A 19 10.30 0.73 -8.47
C VAL A 19 11.39 1.65 -9.00
N SER A 20 12.24 2.16 -8.10
CA SER A 20 13.39 3.01 -8.38
C SER A 20 14.70 2.19 -8.38
N PRO A 21 15.65 2.46 -9.32
CA PRO A 21 15.74 3.64 -10.19
C PRO A 21 15.02 3.56 -11.55
N GLY A 22 14.50 2.41 -11.95
CA GLY A 22 13.86 2.22 -13.26
C GLY A 22 12.54 2.97 -13.47
N LEU A 23 11.99 3.60 -12.42
CA LEU A 23 10.67 4.23 -12.38
C LEU A 23 9.56 3.35 -12.97
N LEU A 24 9.66 2.03 -12.73
CA LEU A 24 8.66 1.08 -13.21
C LEU A 24 7.45 1.14 -12.29
N LEU A 25 6.26 1.30 -12.88
CA LEU A 25 5.00 1.38 -12.16
C LEU A 25 4.23 0.09 -12.33
N TYR A 26 3.86 -0.53 -11.21
CA TYR A 26 3.04 -1.75 -11.18
C TYR A 26 1.72 -1.47 -10.44
N PRO A 27 0.63 -1.18 -11.18
CA PRO A 27 -0.68 -1.00 -10.57
C PRO A 27 -1.29 -2.34 -10.15
N SER A 28 -1.83 -2.40 -8.94
CA SER A 28 -2.64 -3.52 -8.49
C SER A 28 -4.04 -3.46 -9.11
N ALA A 29 -4.73 -4.60 -9.14
CA ALA A 29 -6.16 -4.58 -9.39
C ALA A 29 -6.87 -3.78 -8.27
N PRO A 30 -7.90 -2.98 -8.60
CA PRO A 30 -8.63 -2.26 -7.59
C PRO A 30 -9.43 -3.24 -6.72
N ARG A 31 -9.39 -3.01 -5.41
CA ARG A 31 -10.22 -3.68 -4.40
C ARG A 31 -11.46 -2.84 -4.08
N GLY A 32 -12.28 -3.33 -3.15
CA GLY A 32 -13.47 -2.63 -2.66
C GLY A 32 -13.17 -1.31 -1.96
N SER A 33 -14.21 -0.71 -1.38
CA SER A 33 -14.13 0.54 -0.63
C SER A 33 -13.19 0.44 0.57
N SER A 34 -12.35 1.46 0.80
CA SER A 34 -11.56 1.63 2.03
C SER A 34 -12.18 2.66 2.98
N ASN A 35 -13.40 3.11 2.71
CA ASN A 35 -14.11 4.03 3.59
C ASN A 35 -14.83 3.24 4.71
N PRO A 36 -14.36 3.29 5.96
CA PRO A 36 -14.97 2.55 7.07
C PRO A 36 -16.40 3.00 7.37
N ASN A 37 -16.76 4.25 7.03
CA ASN A 37 -18.12 4.75 7.22
C ASN A 37 -19.12 4.15 6.22
N ALA A 38 -18.64 3.61 5.10
CA ALA A 38 -19.48 3.03 4.06
C ALA A 38 -19.59 1.50 4.19
N VAL A 39 -18.50 0.81 4.52
CA VAL A 39 -18.42 -0.66 4.51
C VAL A 39 -18.06 -1.29 5.86
N GLY A 40 -17.85 -0.48 6.89
CA GLY A 40 -17.32 -0.93 8.18
C GLY A 40 -15.80 -1.10 8.19
N GLU A 41 -15.22 -1.10 9.39
CA GLU A 41 -13.77 -1.12 9.58
C GLU A 41 -13.10 -2.36 9.01
N ALA A 42 -13.64 -3.56 9.26
CA ALA A 42 -13.02 -4.81 8.80
C ALA A 42 -12.88 -4.87 7.27
N ALA A 43 -13.94 -4.52 6.54
CA ALA A 43 -13.93 -4.52 5.07
C ALA A 43 -13.01 -3.41 4.51
N ALA A 44 -13.00 -2.24 5.15
CA ALA A 44 -12.11 -1.14 4.77
C ALA A 44 -10.64 -1.52 4.94
N ARG A 45 -10.29 -2.15 6.07
CA ARG A 45 -8.94 -2.68 6.35
C ARG A 45 -8.52 -3.72 5.34
N GLU A 46 -9.38 -4.69 5.05
CA GLU A 46 -9.08 -5.75 4.08
C GLU A 46 -8.86 -5.20 2.67
N ALA A 47 -9.67 -4.21 2.25
CA ALA A 47 -9.48 -3.54 0.97
C ALA A 47 -8.15 -2.77 0.91
N LEU A 48 -7.82 -2.04 1.98
CA LEU A 48 -6.61 -1.23 2.08
C LEU A 48 -5.34 -2.08 2.13
N ALA A 49 -5.21 -2.95 3.14
CA ALA A 49 -4.05 -3.82 3.32
C ALA A 49 -3.87 -4.77 2.13
N GLY A 50 -4.99 -5.25 1.58
CA GLY A 50 -5.01 -6.05 0.37
C GLY A 50 -4.41 -5.33 -0.83
N ALA A 51 -4.79 -4.08 -1.07
CA ALA A 51 -4.29 -3.32 -2.22
C ALA A 51 -2.78 -3.06 -2.09
N VAL A 52 -2.32 -2.70 -0.89
CA VAL A 52 -0.88 -2.52 -0.59
C VAL A 52 -0.11 -3.82 -0.82
N ARG A 53 -0.61 -4.95 -0.31
CA ARG A 53 0.02 -6.27 -0.49
C ARG A 53 0.13 -6.65 -1.96
N ASP A 54 -0.95 -6.51 -2.71
CA ASP A 54 -0.97 -6.83 -4.15
C ASP A 54 0.06 -6.00 -4.93
N ALA A 55 0.17 -4.70 -4.62
CA ALA A 55 1.15 -3.82 -5.25
C ALA A 55 2.60 -4.23 -4.91
N ILE A 56 2.87 -4.61 -3.66
CA ILE A 56 4.18 -5.11 -3.22
C ILE A 56 4.53 -6.41 -3.92
N GLU A 57 3.60 -7.36 -3.99
CA GLU A 57 3.81 -8.66 -4.65
C GLU A 57 4.07 -8.49 -6.15
N LEU A 58 3.32 -7.62 -6.81
CA LEU A 58 3.55 -7.27 -8.22
C LEU A 58 4.94 -6.66 -8.43
N ALA A 59 5.36 -5.74 -7.57
CA ALA A 59 6.71 -5.18 -7.66
C ALA A 59 7.78 -6.25 -7.42
N ARG A 60 7.60 -7.15 -6.46
CA ARG A 60 8.53 -8.25 -6.19
C ARG A 60 8.65 -9.20 -7.39
N ALA A 61 7.52 -9.57 -7.99
CA ALA A 61 7.49 -10.46 -9.14
C ALA A 61 8.16 -9.84 -10.38
N ASN A 62 7.93 -8.54 -10.65
CA ASN A 62 8.34 -7.91 -11.90
C ASN A 62 9.69 -7.18 -11.83
N ALA A 63 10.10 -6.62 -10.68
CA ALA A 63 11.38 -5.92 -10.55
C ALA A 63 12.58 -6.85 -10.75
N VAL A 64 12.42 -8.12 -10.36
CA VAL A 64 13.39 -9.19 -10.61
C VAL A 64 13.48 -9.51 -12.11
N TYR A 65 12.33 -9.62 -12.78
CA TYR A 65 12.30 -9.92 -14.22
C TYR A 65 12.89 -8.81 -15.08
N ALA A 66 12.67 -7.55 -14.71
CA ALA A 66 13.21 -6.38 -15.41
C ALA A 66 14.71 -6.14 -15.16
N GLY A 67 15.39 -7.02 -14.40
CA GLY A 67 16.81 -6.85 -14.01
C GLY A 67 17.07 -5.57 -13.20
N SER A 68 16.01 -4.94 -12.67
CA SER A 68 16.08 -3.62 -12.03
C SER A 68 16.44 -3.73 -10.55
N ILE A 69 16.18 -4.88 -9.93
CA ILE A 69 16.51 -5.20 -8.53
C ILE A 69 16.88 -6.69 -8.46
N ALA A 70 17.92 -7.05 -7.68
CA ALA A 70 18.26 -8.46 -7.45
C ALA A 70 17.14 -9.19 -6.66
N PRO A 71 16.93 -10.50 -6.90
CA PRO A 71 16.02 -11.29 -6.07
C PRO A 71 16.42 -11.18 -4.59
N GLY A 72 15.51 -10.68 -3.75
CA GLY A 72 15.76 -10.44 -2.32
C GLY A 72 16.04 -8.98 -1.93
N ASP A 73 16.37 -8.11 -2.88
CA ASP A 73 16.71 -6.68 -2.62
C ASP A 73 15.51 -5.72 -2.74
N VAL A 74 14.28 -6.25 -2.75
CA VAL A 74 13.07 -5.43 -2.83
C VAL A 74 12.78 -4.81 -1.47
N HIS A 75 13.38 -3.63 -1.28
CA HIS A 75 13.19 -2.79 -0.10
C HIS A 75 12.02 -1.82 -0.31
N ILE A 76 10.93 -2.01 0.43
CA ILE A 76 9.84 -1.03 0.50
C ILE A 76 10.35 0.18 1.28
N ALA A 77 10.33 1.36 0.68
CA ALA A 77 10.89 2.58 1.24
C ALA A 77 9.82 3.52 1.79
N GLY A 78 8.56 3.35 1.38
CA GLY A 78 7.44 4.10 1.93
C GLY A 78 6.11 3.67 1.32
N VAL A 79 5.04 3.93 2.07
CA VAL A 79 3.65 3.78 1.65
C VAL A 79 2.96 5.13 1.83
N CYS A 80 2.28 5.62 0.80
CA CYS A 80 1.52 6.87 0.80
C CYS A 80 0.03 6.55 0.63
N LEU A 81 -0.79 7.01 1.57
CA LEU A 81 -2.21 6.70 1.74
C LEU A 81 -3.07 7.92 1.37
N CYS A 82 -3.53 7.98 0.12
CA CYS A 82 -4.50 8.99 -0.31
C CYS A 82 -5.92 8.46 -0.05
N LEU A 83 -6.43 8.65 1.17
CA LEU A 83 -7.70 8.06 1.62
C LEU A 83 -8.78 9.12 1.85
N SER A 84 -9.95 8.92 1.25
CA SER A 84 -11.12 9.77 1.50
C SER A 84 -11.62 9.63 2.94
N GLY A 85 -11.83 10.77 3.61
CA GLY A 85 -12.33 10.80 4.99
C GLY A 85 -11.25 10.56 6.05
N CYS A 86 -9.97 10.60 5.66
CA CYS A 86 -8.83 10.59 6.59
C CYS A 86 -8.25 12.00 6.75
N ASP A 87 -9.10 12.94 7.18
CA ASP A 87 -8.78 14.37 7.18
C ASP A 87 -8.25 14.88 8.53
N SER A 88 -8.32 14.06 9.58
CA SER A 88 -7.84 14.40 10.92
C SER A 88 -6.61 13.57 11.34
N PRO A 89 -5.76 14.08 12.25
CA PRO A 89 -4.64 13.30 12.79
C PRO A 89 -5.07 11.97 13.44
N ALA A 90 -6.28 11.89 13.98
CA ALA A 90 -6.81 10.66 14.55
C ALA A 90 -7.16 9.63 13.47
N ASP A 91 -7.69 10.08 12.32
CA ASP A 91 -7.96 9.19 11.20
C ASP A 91 -6.67 8.67 10.56
N VAL A 92 -5.65 9.55 10.42
CA VAL A 92 -4.31 9.17 9.94
C VAL A 92 -3.68 8.13 10.87
N ALA A 93 -3.63 8.40 12.18
CA ALA A 93 -3.07 7.45 13.15
C ALA A 93 -3.80 6.09 13.14
N ARG A 94 -5.12 6.11 12.90
CA ARG A 94 -5.92 4.89 12.78
C ARG A 94 -5.53 4.09 11.53
N THR A 95 -5.44 4.72 10.36
CA THR A 95 -5.11 4.01 9.11
C THR A 95 -3.65 3.56 9.06
N GLU A 96 -2.72 4.35 9.60
CA GLU A 96 -1.33 3.91 9.83
C GLU A 96 -1.28 2.71 10.78
N GLY A 97 -2.07 2.75 11.86
CA GLY A 97 -2.22 1.64 12.79
C GLY A 97 -2.70 0.36 12.12
N TRP A 98 -3.71 0.46 11.25
CA TRP A 98 -4.19 -0.68 10.46
C TRP A 98 -3.10 -1.28 9.57
N ILE A 99 -2.34 -0.45 8.85
CA ILE A 99 -1.22 -0.93 8.03
C ILE A 99 -0.16 -1.62 8.89
N ALA A 100 0.18 -1.04 10.04
CA ALA A 100 1.17 -1.62 10.95
C ALA A 100 0.72 -2.98 11.55
N GLU A 101 -0.58 -3.16 11.77
CA GLU A 101 -1.16 -4.42 12.27
C GLU A 101 -1.31 -5.47 11.16
N ASP A 102 -1.79 -5.08 9.99
CA ASP A 102 -2.15 -5.98 8.89
C ASP A 102 -0.96 -6.33 7.96
N LEU A 103 0.11 -5.52 8.02
CA LEU A 103 1.37 -5.67 7.28
C LEU A 103 2.57 -5.42 8.21
N PRO A 104 2.79 -6.27 9.25
CA PRO A 104 3.82 -6.06 10.26
C PRO A 104 5.23 -5.99 9.68
N GLU A 105 5.49 -6.62 8.54
CA GLU A 105 6.77 -6.56 7.84
C GLU A 105 7.16 -5.14 7.40
N LEU A 106 6.20 -4.24 7.21
CA LEU A 106 6.49 -2.83 6.91
C LEU A 106 7.02 -2.11 8.15
N LYS A 107 6.45 -2.40 9.32
CA LYS A 107 6.89 -1.84 10.59
C LYS A 107 8.26 -2.36 11.00
N GLU A 108 8.50 -3.67 10.88
CA GLU A 108 9.77 -4.30 11.22
C GLU A 108 10.95 -3.73 10.43
N HIS A 109 10.70 -3.34 9.18
CA HIS A 109 11.70 -2.72 8.32
C HIS A 109 11.75 -1.19 8.41
N GLY A 110 11.00 -0.57 9.35
CA GLY A 110 10.99 0.88 9.54
C GLY A 110 10.45 1.66 8.34
N VAL A 111 9.51 1.08 7.59
CA VAL A 111 8.88 1.73 6.44
C VAL A 111 8.00 2.88 6.91
N ASN A 112 8.18 4.06 6.33
CA ASN A 112 7.29 5.20 6.57
C ASN A 112 5.95 4.97 5.89
N VAL A 113 4.87 5.04 6.66
CA VAL A 113 3.48 5.11 6.17
C VAL A 113 3.02 6.54 6.42
N THR A 114 2.44 7.18 5.42
CA THR A 114 1.98 8.58 5.46
C THR A 114 0.75 8.80 4.60
#